data_AF-A0A923RB18-F1
#
_entry.id   AF-A0A923RB18-F1
#
_cell.length_a   1.000
_cell.length_b   1.000
_cell.length_c   1.000
_cell.angle_alpha   90.00
_cell.angle_beta   90.00
_cell.angle_gamma   90.00
#
_symmetry.space_group_name_H-M   'P 1'
#
loop_
_entity.id
_entity.type
_entity.pdbx_description
1 polymer ?
#
loop_
_entity_poly.entity_id
_entity_poly.type
_entity_poly.pdbx_seq_one_letter_code
_entity_poly.pdbx_strand_id
1 'polypeptide(L)'
;MKLLFTLISLIALHSTAIAGNSPPDFKVEVGEDQNAKMRGWLLLFTPPEHHHFNVQAPMKVTADAVPFIKVGATEAKVGYRSSNPTLKEGQKVEASLFLCDNAKTYCMKKTLAFELKTNSALHQLDFPLQEATPVVAPKPKKKKAAQKDEFGFWDNDPESAIKEAVKTHRPIFIDFYGIWCPPCNLFSETVFPKAKFRNAAKSWVLLKMDADRPESFDLKSHFKIGGYPTLIAAKSPGAQSSTEALVEIDRMVGFYPLSDLVVKMNGLYQDRLLTLDEKLNAQKEHYGATLKQLIRSRAEQKATQEALNLSEEGMRAFPQDHFYPLQALAIRAEDKSELLKESTNGMLLKAVLSNRERESSETLLIMEDLLVSHKSGFTPEELSWGLSLLDTLKTRVNPGTLSVPGVELSIADIDSMRVDLAEALKDEALQKKSYVDGVASYQKMIALQQGAESRGLNLELAYLYWKSGEPEKAKKLYSHFIAKYPREFTFYFAASRMYLDLKEYKIARDYAEKAVKYSYGDNQIRSMERLVRVMNAQGEKKQAVDRAQDFLAKNKRADEKLAIRTNRYFQALEKAVDEVGKI
;
A
#
# COMPACT_ATOMS: atom_id res chain seq x y z
N MET A 1 1.45 -74.90 27.56
CA MET A 1 0.42 -73.84 27.39
C MET A 1 0.76 -73.11 26.09
N LYS A 2 0.30 -73.61 24.94
CA LYS A 2 -0.85 -73.09 24.14
C LYS A 2 -0.65 -71.62 23.74
N LEU A 3 -0.74 -71.13 22.49
CA LEU A 3 -1.03 -71.59 21.11
C LEU A 3 -0.67 -70.33 20.25
N LEU A 4 0.19 -70.34 19.22
CA LEU A 4 0.01 -70.67 17.79
C LEU A 4 -0.98 -69.82 16.94
N PHE A 5 -0.51 -69.51 15.72
CA PHE A 5 -1.17 -69.09 14.44
C PHE A 5 -1.26 -67.57 14.09
N THR A 6 -0.56 -66.99 13.09
CA THR A 6 -0.57 -67.04 11.59
C THR A 6 -1.86 -66.57 10.88
N LEU A 7 -1.77 -65.51 10.03
CA LEU A 7 -2.35 -65.25 8.68
C LEU A 7 -2.42 -63.72 8.42
N ILE A 8 -1.73 -63.12 7.44
CA ILE A 8 -2.01 -62.96 6.00
C ILE A 8 -3.39 -62.33 5.66
N SER A 9 -3.30 -61.09 5.15
CA SER A 9 -4.12 -60.36 4.15
C SER A 9 -5.64 -60.58 4.05
N LEU A 10 -6.44 -59.51 4.22
CA LEU A 10 -7.31 -58.97 3.16
C LEU A 10 -7.94 -57.61 3.51
N ILE A 11 -8.00 -56.78 2.47
CA ILE A 11 -8.64 -55.47 2.25
C ILE A 11 -10.07 -55.35 2.82
N ALA A 12 -10.38 -54.20 3.42
CA ALA A 12 -11.62 -53.45 3.15
C ALA A 12 -11.49 -51.97 3.56
N LEU A 13 -11.41 -51.12 2.54
CA LEU A 13 -11.57 -49.67 2.64
C LEU A 13 -12.87 -49.31 3.38
N HIS A 14 -12.81 -48.36 4.30
CA HIS A 14 -13.87 -47.37 4.46
C HIS A 14 -13.24 -45.99 4.53
N SER A 15 -12.72 -45.56 3.37
CA SER A 15 -12.54 -44.15 3.05
C SER A 15 -13.93 -43.57 2.83
N THR A 16 -14.53 -42.96 3.85
CA THR A 16 -15.52 -41.93 3.58
C THR A 16 -14.77 -40.68 3.18
N ALA A 17 -14.67 -40.50 1.86
CA ALA A 17 -14.24 -39.29 1.22
C ALA A 17 -15.05 -38.09 1.75
N ILE A 18 -14.36 -37.08 2.27
CA ILE A 18 -14.90 -35.72 2.29
C ILE A 18 -14.62 -35.15 0.91
N ALA A 19 -15.59 -35.28 0.02
CA ALA A 19 -15.63 -34.57 -1.25
C ALA A 19 -16.44 -33.26 -1.11
N GLY A 20 -15.95 -32.19 -1.74
CA GLY A 20 -16.64 -30.92 -2.01
C GLY A 20 -16.45 -29.85 -0.92
N ASN A 21 -15.76 -28.73 -1.12
CA ASN A 21 -15.90 -27.80 -2.25
C ASN A 21 -14.58 -27.05 -2.55
N SER A 22 -13.60 -27.75 -3.12
CA SER A 22 -12.63 -27.05 -3.97
C SER A 22 -13.36 -26.74 -5.29
N PRO A 23 -13.36 -25.49 -5.78
CA PRO A 23 -13.94 -25.21 -7.08
C PRO A 23 -13.27 -26.09 -8.14
N PRO A 24 -14.04 -26.56 -9.14
CA PRO A 24 -13.53 -27.41 -10.19
C PRO A 24 -12.32 -26.76 -10.87
N ASP A 25 -11.34 -27.58 -11.26
CA ASP A 25 -10.18 -27.09 -11.99
C ASP A 25 -10.59 -26.62 -13.40
N PHE A 26 -9.86 -25.66 -13.94
CA PHE A 26 -9.98 -25.29 -15.34
C PHE A 26 -9.38 -26.40 -16.21
N LYS A 27 -9.98 -26.62 -17.39
CA LYS A 27 -9.43 -27.57 -18.37
C LYS A 27 -8.28 -26.92 -19.12
N VAL A 28 -7.29 -27.72 -19.49
CA VAL A 28 -6.16 -27.29 -20.32
C VAL A 28 -6.04 -28.15 -21.56
N GLU A 29 -6.03 -27.50 -22.72
CA GLU A 29 -5.67 -28.09 -24.00
C GLU A 29 -4.24 -27.67 -24.34
N VAL A 30 -3.43 -28.65 -24.73
CA VAL A 30 -2.02 -28.53 -25.06
C VAL A 30 -1.84 -28.98 -26.50
N GLY A 31 -1.30 -28.08 -27.32
CA GLY A 31 -0.97 -28.37 -28.71
C GLY A 31 0.33 -27.70 -29.14
N GLU A 32 0.66 -27.88 -30.41
CA GLU A 32 1.89 -27.36 -31.01
C GLU A 32 1.58 -26.34 -32.10
N ASP A 33 2.28 -25.22 -32.05
CA ASP A 33 2.22 -24.17 -33.08
C ASP A 33 2.91 -24.68 -34.35
N GLN A 34 2.13 -24.86 -35.43
CA GLN A 34 2.62 -25.36 -36.71
C GLN A 34 3.29 -24.28 -37.58
N ASN A 35 3.38 -23.03 -37.10
CA ASN A 35 4.06 -21.98 -37.84
C ASN A 35 5.59 -22.23 -37.88
N ALA A 36 6.11 -22.51 -39.08
CA ALA A 36 7.50 -22.92 -39.32
C ALA A 36 8.57 -21.93 -38.79
N LYS A 37 8.24 -20.65 -38.58
CA LYS A 37 9.17 -19.64 -38.02
C LYS A 37 9.15 -19.55 -36.49
N MET A 38 8.23 -20.26 -35.85
CA MET A 38 7.72 -19.92 -34.52
C MET A 38 7.31 -21.17 -33.72
N ARG A 39 8.02 -22.30 -33.94
CA ARG A 39 7.77 -23.57 -33.22
C ARG A 39 7.73 -23.36 -31.70
N GLY A 40 6.66 -23.85 -31.08
CA GLY A 40 6.44 -23.73 -29.63
C GLY A 40 5.14 -24.37 -29.20
N TRP A 41 4.91 -24.39 -27.89
CA TRP A 41 3.73 -25.00 -27.26
C TRP A 41 2.61 -23.98 -27.11
N LEU A 42 1.38 -24.42 -27.38
CA LEU A 42 0.15 -23.66 -27.17
C LEU A 42 -0.63 -24.27 -26.01
N LEU A 43 -1.11 -23.42 -25.11
CA LEU A 43 -1.95 -23.80 -23.99
C LEU A 43 -3.24 -23.00 -24.06
N LEU A 44 -4.38 -23.68 -24.05
CA LEU A 44 -5.71 -23.06 -23.97
C LEU A 44 -6.41 -23.54 -22.71
N PHE A 45 -6.73 -22.58 -21.84
CA PHE A 45 -7.44 -22.82 -20.59
C PHE A 45 -8.91 -22.46 -20.74
N THR A 46 -9.80 -23.31 -20.27
CA THR A 46 -11.25 -23.05 -20.21
C THR A 46 -11.77 -23.24 -18.78
N PRO A 47 -12.59 -22.30 -18.25
CA PRO A 47 -13.14 -22.44 -16.92
C PRO A 47 -14.18 -23.57 -16.91
N PRO A 48 -14.38 -24.23 -15.77
CA PRO A 48 -15.49 -25.17 -15.60
C PRO A 48 -16.84 -24.44 -15.68
N GLU A 49 -17.93 -25.22 -15.81
CA GLU A 49 -19.29 -24.64 -15.85
C GLU A 49 -19.57 -23.74 -14.63
N HIS A 50 -20.35 -22.69 -14.86
CA HIS A 50 -20.70 -21.64 -13.88
C HIS A 50 -19.53 -20.77 -13.36
N HIS A 51 -18.37 -20.84 -14.00
CA HIS A 51 -17.20 -20.01 -13.67
C HIS A 51 -16.69 -19.22 -14.86
N HIS A 52 -15.89 -18.19 -14.56
CA HIS A 52 -15.16 -17.42 -15.54
C HIS A 52 -13.77 -17.04 -15.02
N PHE A 53 -12.86 -16.73 -15.93
CA PHE A 53 -11.56 -16.19 -15.56
C PHE A 53 -11.63 -14.70 -15.23
N ASN A 54 -10.97 -14.28 -14.15
CA ASN A 54 -10.67 -12.87 -13.93
C ASN A 54 -9.48 -12.46 -14.78
N VAL A 55 -9.78 -12.00 -16.00
CA VAL A 55 -8.74 -11.60 -16.95
C VAL A 55 -7.94 -10.35 -16.54
N GLN A 56 -8.43 -9.61 -15.54
CA GLN A 56 -7.77 -8.44 -14.97
C GLN A 56 -6.81 -8.81 -13.81
N ALA A 57 -6.95 -10.00 -13.25
CA ALA A 57 -6.06 -10.50 -12.21
C ALA A 57 -4.74 -11.04 -12.81
N PRO A 58 -3.63 -11.00 -12.07
CA PRO A 58 -2.34 -11.45 -12.56
C PRO A 58 -2.34 -12.97 -12.79
N MET A 59 -2.31 -13.38 -14.05
CA MET A 59 -2.27 -14.78 -14.46
C MET A 59 -0.87 -15.14 -14.98
N LYS A 60 -0.32 -16.27 -14.52
CA LYS A 60 1.05 -16.71 -14.83
C LYS A 60 1.06 -18.18 -15.20
N VAL A 61 1.79 -18.54 -16.25
CA VAL A 61 2.07 -19.93 -16.59
C VAL A 61 3.57 -20.08 -16.79
N THR A 62 4.18 -21.10 -16.18
CA THR A 62 5.61 -21.36 -16.25
C THR A 62 5.90 -22.84 -16.41
N ALA A 63 6.90 -23.20 -17.23
CA ALA A 63 7.54 -24.51 -17.19
C ALA A 63 8.94 -24.35 -16.59
N ASP A 64 9.25 -25.03 -15.48
CA ASP A 64 10.56 -24.94 -14.80
C ASP A 64 11.06 -23.48 -14.63
N ALA A 65 10.17 -22.61 -14.13
CA ALA A 65 10.37 -21.15 -13.97
C ALA A 65 10.48 -20.32 -15.27
N VAL A 66 10.49 -20.94 -16.46
CA VAL A 66 10.42 -20.25 -17.76
C VAL A 66 8.98 -19.82 -18.04
N PRO A 67 8.68 -18.52 -18.24
CA PRO A 67 7.32 -18.04 -18.41
C PRO A 67 6.76 -18.34 -19.82
N PHE A 68 5.49 -18.71 -19.88
CA PHE A 68 4.70 -18.66 -21.11
C PHE A 68 4.17 -17.24 -21.33
N ILE A 69 4.06 -16.83 -22.59
CA ILE A 69 3.52 -15.55 -23.02
C ILE A 69 2.00 -15.69 -23.15
N LYS A 70 1.23 -14.82 -22.50
CA LYS A 70 -0.23 -14.78 -22.65
C LYS A 70 -0.58 -14.21 -24.03
N VAL A 71 -1.23 -15.01 -24.88
CA VAL A 71 -1.59 -14.63 -26.26
C VAL A 71 -2.97 -13.97 -26.31
N GLY A 72 -3.89 -14.35 -25.41
CA GLY A 72 -5.23 -13.77 -25.33
C GLY A 72 -5.95 -14.23 -24.07
N ALA A 73 -6.94 -13.45 -23.63
CA ALA A 73 -7.73 -13.77 -22.43
C ALA A 73 -9.13 -13.17 -22.53
N THR A 74 -10.13 -14.01 -22.30
CA THR A 74 -11.54 -13.66 -22.10
C THR A 74 -12.03 -14.34 -20.83
N GLU A 75 -13.18 -13.91 -20.30
CA GLU A 75 -13.84 -14.58 -19.18
C GLU A 75 -14.07 -16.08 -19.46
N ALA A 76 -14.23 -16.49 -20.73
CA ALA A 76 -14.49 -17.88 -21.13
C ALA A 76 -13.25 -18.70 -21.51
N LYS A 77 -12.10 -18.07 -21.80
CA LYS A 77 -10.89 -18.78 -22.21
C LYS A 77 -9.63 -17.93 -22.07
N VAL A 78 -8.51 -18.55 -21.69
CA VAL A 78 -7.20 -17.89 -21.58
C VAL A 78 -6.15 -18.70 -22.34
N GLY A 79 -5.37 -18.04 -23.20
CA GLY A 79 -4.41 -18.68 -24.08
C GLY A 79 -2.98 -18.25 -23.80
N TYR A 80 -2.07 -19.21 -23.79
CA TYR A 80 -0.64 -19.02 -23.57
C TYR A 80 0.18 -19.72 -24.64
N ARG A 81 1.36 -19.18 -24.91
CA ARG A 81 2.34 -19.75 -25.82
C ARG A 81 3.73 -19.77 -25.20
N SER A 82 4.51 -20.81 -25.46
CA SER A 82 5.88 -20.89 -24.94
C SER A 82 6.74 -19.73 -25.45
N SER A 83 7.44 -19.05 -24.54
CA SER A 83 8.44 -18.04 -24.90
C SER A 83 9.75 -18.63 -25.42
N ASN A 84 10.00 -19.92 -25.15
CA ASN A 84 11.23 -20.61 -25.45
C ASN A 84 10.97 -21.82 -26.37
N PRO A 85 11.55 -21.88 -27.59
CA PRO A 85 11.37 -22.99 -28.51
C PRO A 85 12.08 -24.29 -28.06
N THR A 86 12.86 -24.28 -26.97
CA THR A 86 13.58 -25.47 -26.46
C THR A 86 12.82 -26.25 -25.40
N LEU A 87 11.60 -25.84 -25.02
CA LEU A 87 10.76 -26.61 -24.09
C LEU A 87 10.40 -27.98 -24.69
N LYS A 88 10.57 -29.03 -23.90
CA LYS A 88 10.39 -30.43 -24.33
C LYS A 88 9.11 -31.02 -23.76
N GLU A 89 8.59 -32.02 -24.47
CA GLU A 89 7.50 -32.85 -23.95
C GLU A 89 7.89 -33.48 -22.60
N GLY A 90 6.94 -33.56 -21.67
CA GLY A 90 7.12 -34.09 -20.32
C GLY A 90 7.61 -33.08 -19.27
N GLN A 91 7.92 -31.84 -19.65
CA GLN A 91 8.26 -30.81 -18.65
C GLN A 91 7.06 -30.41 -17.79
N LYS A 92 7.32 -30.13 -16.50
CA LYS A 92 6.28 -29.70 -15.57
C LYS A 92 5.92 -28.24 -15.80
N VAL A 93 4.64 -28.01 -16.07
CA VAL A 93 4.03 -26.69 -16.21
C VAL A 93 3.22 -26.40 -14.96
N GLU A 94 3.40 -25.20 -14.41
CA GLU A 94 2.54 -24.64 -13.38
C GLU A 94 1.77 -23.45 -13.95
N ALA A 95 0.45 -23.53 -13.94
CA ALA A 95 -0.46 -22.49 -14.39
C ALA A 95 -1.23 -21.92 -13.20
N SER A 96 -1.03 -20.64 -12.92
CA SER A 96 -1.71 -19.83 -11.91
C SER A 96 -2.69 -18.87 -12.59
N LEU A 97 -3.98 -19.22 -12.63
CA LEU A 97 -5.06 -18.39 -13.20
C LEU A 97 -6.05 -17.97 -12.10
N PHE A 98 -6.84 -16.92 -12.32
CA PHE A 98 -7.88 -16.54 -11.35
C PHE A 98 -9.24 -16.96 -11.85
N LEU A 99 -9.90 -17.84 -11.10
CA LEU A 99 -11.23 -18.36 -11.40
C LEU A 99 -12.24 -17.71 -10.45
N CYS A 100 -13.22 -17.04 -11.02
CA CYS A 100 -14.37 -16.52 -10.29
C CYS A 100 -15.61 -17.36 -10.59
N ASP A 101 -16.57 -17.36 -9.69
CA ASP A 101 -17.93 -17.79 -10.01
C ASP A 101 -18.66 -16.73 -10.83
N ASN A 102 -19.60 -17.14 -11.69
CA ASN A 102 -20.39 -16.20 -12.50
C ASN A 102 -21.26 -15.26 -11.66
N ALA A 103 -21.58 -15.63 -10.43
CA ALA A 103 -22.28 -14.77 -9.48
C ALA A 103 -21.39 -13.70 -8.82
N LYS A 104 -20.07 -13.68 -9.13
CA LYS A 104 -19.06 -12.73 -8.62
C LYS A 104 -19.02 -12.67 -7.09
N THR A 105 -19.22 -13.81 -6.44
CA THR A 105 -19.19 -13.93 -4.99
C THR A 105 -17.82 -14.36 -4.47
N TYR A 106 -16.98 -14.92 -5.33
CA TYR A 106 -15.56 -15.09 -5.07
C TYR A 106 -14.76 -14.97 -6.36
N CYS A 107 -13.49 -14.63 -6.20
CA CYS A 107 -12.53 -14.84 -7.26
C CYS A 107 -11.21 -15.27 -6.64
N MET A 108 -10.73 -16.45 -7.00
CA MET A 108 -9.60 -17.06 -6.34
C MET A 108 -8.53 -17.50 -7.32
N LYS A 109 -7.28 -17.41 -6.88
CA LYS A 109 -6.16 -17.98 -7.62
C LYS A 109 -6.27 -19.50 -7.61
N LYS A 110 -6.16 -20.09 -8.79
CA LYS A 110 -6.10 -21.53 -9.02
C LYS A 110 -4.80 -21.87 -9.71
N THR A 111 -4.07 -22.77 -9.05
CA THR A 111 -2.80 -23.30 -9.54
C THR A 111 -3.02 -24.73 -10.00
N LEU A 112 -2.81 -24.98 -11.29
CA LEU A 112 -2.83 -26.30 -11.89
C LEU A 112 -1.40 -26.66 -12.32
N ALA A 113 -0.91 -27.82 -11.86
CA ALA A 113 0.34 -28.39 -12.33
C ALA A 113 0.05 -29.56 -13.27
N PHE A 114 0.69 -29.58 -14.45
CA PHE A 114 0.53 -30.63 -15.45
C PHE A 114 1.82 -30.83 -16.25
N GLU A 115 1.94 -31.95 -16.93
CA GLU A 115 3.07 -32.20 -17.83
C GLU A 115 2.75 -31.69 -19.23
N LEU A 116 3.74 -31.06 -19.85
CA LEU A 116 3.64 -30.53 -21.21
C LEU A 116 3.57 -31.69 -22.19
N LYS A 117 2.36 -32.09 -22.56
CA LYS A 117 2.10 -33.20 -23.47
C LYS A 117 0.92 -32.89 -24.36
N THR A 118 1.11 -33.03 -25.67
CA THR A 118 0.06 -32.76 -26.66
C THR A 118 -1.15 -33.63 -26.38
N ASN A 119 -2.29 -32.99 -26.16
CA ASN A 119 -3.56 -33.64 -25.83
C ASN A 119 -4.76 -33.11 -26.64
N SER A 120 -4.53 -32.13 -27.52
CA SER A 120 -5.53 -31.53 -28.40
C SER A 120 -4.91 -31.22 -29.77
N ALA A 121 -5.74 -31.15 -30.81
CA ALA A 121 -5.35 -30.72 -32.15
C ALA A 121 -5.23 -29.18 -32.26
N LEU A 122 -4.78 -28.54 -31.18
CA LEU A 122 -4.65 -27.09 -31.05
C LEU A 122 -3.41 -26.63 -31.83
N HIS A 123 -3.63 -26.08 -33.03
CA HIS A 123 -2.55 -25.61 -33.92
C HIS A 123 -2.46 -24.07 -34.02
N GLN A 124 -3.50 -23.36 -33.54
CA GLN A 124 -3.57 -21.90 -33.47
C GLN A 124 -4.52 -21.47 -32.35
N LEU A 125 -4.29 -20.29 -31.76
CA LEU A 125 -5.15 -19.69 -30.75
C LEU A 125 -5.98 -18.53 -31.35
N ASP A 126 -7.26 -18.75 -31.61
CA ASP A 126 -8.16 -17.72 -32.13
C ASP A 126 -8.91 -16.99 -31.01
N PHE A 127 -8.51 -15.74 -30.75
CA PHE A 127 -9.18 -14.80 -29.83
C PHE A 127 -9.83 -13.66 -30.62
N PRO A 128 -11.13 -13.36 -30.43
CA PRO A 128 -11.71 -12.13 -30.97
C PRO A 128 -11.06 -10.92 -30.29
N LEU A 129 -10.65 -9.93 -31.07
CA LEU A 129 -10.32 -8.60 -30.56
C LEU A 129 -11.62 -7.97 -30.05
N GLN A 130 -11.88 -7.92 -28.73
CA GLN A 130 -13.16 -7.38 -28.24
C GLN A 130 -13.03 -6.38 -27.09
N GLU A 131 -13.74 -5.27 -27.29
CA GLU A 131 -13.91 -4.09 -26.44
C GLU A 131 -14.54 -4.42 -25.08
N ALA A 132 -14.08 -3.74 -24.02
CA ALA A 132 -14.51 -4.02 -22.65
C ALA A 132 -15.75 -3.21 -22.23
N THR A 133 -16.83 -3.90 -21.89
CA THR A 133 -18.03 -3.30 -21.26
C THR A 133 -17.77 -2.84 -19.80
N PRO A 134 -18.40 -1.75 -19.36
CA PRO A 134 -18.20 -1.15 -18.04
C PRO A 134 -18.88 -1.95 -16.92
N VAL A 135 -18.18 -2.14 -15.79
CA VAL A 135 -18.75 -2.70 -14.56
C VAL A 135 -19.30 -1.55 -13.71
N VAL A 136 -20.60 -1.54 -13.49
CA VAL A 136 -21.28 -0.68 -12.50
C VAL A 136 -21.13 -1.35 -11.12
N ALA A 137 -20.77 -0.57 -10.11
CA ALA A 137 -20.61 -1.04 -8.73
C ALA A 137 -21.90 -1.72 -8.20
N PRO A 138 -21.80 -2.90 -7.57
CA PRO A 138 -22.99 -3.60 -7.07
C PRO A 138 -23.53 -2.94 -5.80
N LYS A 139 -24.86 -2.87 -5.69
CA LYS A 139 -25.59 -2.50 -4.45
C LYS A 139 -25.34 -3.55 -3.35
N PRO A 140 -25.34 -3.15 -2.06
CA PRO A 140 -24.99 -4.05 -0.95
C PRO A 140 -26.01 -5.19 -0.82
N LYS A 141 -25.53 -6.44 -0.72
CA LYS A 141 -26.33 -7.64 -0.41
C LYS A 141 -25.93 -8.20 0.97
N LYS A 142 -26.90 -8.86 1.62
CA LYS A 142 -26.86 -9.38 3.01
C LYS A 142 -25.58 -10.21 3.35
N LYS A 143 -25.08 -10.04 4.59
CA LYS A 143 -23.90 -10.73 5.18
C LYS A 143 -23.94 -12.25 4.89
N LYS A 144 -22.97 -12.76 4.10
CA LYS A 144 -22.59 -14.19 4.10
C LYS A 144 -21.87 -14.52 5.41
N ALA A 145 -21.85 -15.80 5.79
CA ALA A 145 -21.18 -16.28 7.00
C ALA A 145 -19.70 -15.84 7.02
N ALA A 146 -19.22 -15.44 8.21
CA ALA A 146 -17.86 -14.97 8.42
C ALA A 146 -16.85 -16.06 8.02
N GLN A 147 -15.94 -15.75 7.09
CA GLN A 147 -14.91 -16.66 6.63
C GLN A 147 -13.56 -15.94 6.56
N LYS A 148 -12.49 -16.65 6.95
CA LYS A 148 -11.12 -16.15 6.86
C LYS A 148 -10.55 -16.32 5.46
N ASP A 149 -9.62 -15.45 5.08
CA ASP A 149 -8.86 -15.57 3.84
C ASP A 149 -7.82 -16.72 3.88
N GLU A 150 -7.12 -16.92 2.76
CA GLU A 150 -6.11 -17.97 2.59
C GLU A 150 -4.87 -17.82 3.49
N PHE A 151 -4.68 -16.66 4.12
CA PHE A 151 -3.60 -16.38 5.08
C PHE A 151 -4.08 -16.41 6.54
N GLY A 152 -5.39 -16.61 6.76
CA GLY A 152 -6.00 -16.72 8.08
C GLY A 152 -6.53 -15.41 8.65
N PHE A 153 -6.61 -14.34 7.84
CA PHE A 153 -7.22 -13.08 8.25
C PHE A 153 -8.74 -13.16 8.22
N TRP A 154 -9.39 -12.60 9.22
CA TRP A 154 -10.75 -12.09 9.05
C TRP A 154 -10.71 -10.89 8.11
N ASP A 155 -11.47 -10.93 7.04
CA ASP A 155 -11.51 -9.86 6.04
C ASP A 155 -12.70 -8.94 6.31
N ASN A 156 -12.41 -7.68 6.68
CA ASN A 156 -13.40 -6.64 6.96
C ASN A 156 -14.48 -7.06 7.99
N ASP A 157 -14.15 -8.01 8.88
CA ASP A 157 -15.05 -8.53 9.90
C ASP A 157 -14.43 -8.42 11.30
N PRO A 158 -14.48 -7.21 11.90
CA PRO A 158 -13.85 -6.97 13.18
C PRO A 158 -14.58 -7.69 14.32
N GLU A 159 -15.90 -7.90 14.18
CA GLU A 159 -16.73 -8.58 15.17
C GLU A 159 -16.28 -10.03 15.36
N SER A 160 -16.08 -10.76 14.25
CA SER A 160 -15.61 -12.15 14.28
C SER A 160 -14.17 -12.27 14.79
N ALA A 161 -13.29 -11.35 14.39
CA ALA A 161 -11.91 -11.32 14.88
C ALA A 161 -11.84 -11.10 16.40
N ILE A 162 -12.59 -10.13 16.92
CA ILE A 162 -12.65 -9.85 18.36
C ILE A 162 -13.20 -11.06 19.12
N LYS A 163 -14.28 -11.67 18.63
CA LYS A 163 -14.85 -12.89 19.25
C LYS A 163 -13.85 -14.04 19.29
N GLU A 164 -13.07 -14.26 18.24
CA GLU A 164 -12.03 -15.29 18.24
C GLU A 164 -10.89 -14.96 19.21
N ALA A 165 -10.48 -13.70 19.31
CA ALA A 165 -9.43 -13.26 20.22
C ALA A 165 -9.83 -13.55 21.68
N VAL A 166 -11.05 -13.19 22.06
CA VAL A 166 -11.65 -13.50 23.37
C VAL A 166 -11.66 -15.01 23.61
N LYS A 167 -12.18 -15.78 22.65
CA LYS A 167 -12.32 -17.25 22.78
C LYS A 167 -10.98 -17.96 22.88
N THR A 168 -9.96 -17.50 22.16
CA THR A 168 -8.66 -18.17 22.08
C THR A 168 -7.60 -17.56 23.01
N HIS A 169 -7.94 -16.48 23.71
CA HIS A 169 -7.02 -15.68 24.53
C HIS A 169 -5.76 -15.26 23.77
N ARG A 170 -5.86 -15.08 22.45
CA ARG A 170 -4.76 -14.64 21.60
C ARG A 170 -4.88 -13.15 21.29
N PRO A 171 -3.77 -12.40 21.21
CA PRO A 171 -3.79 -11.01 20.78
C PRO A 171 -4.22 -10.89 19.32
N ILE A 172 -4.66 -9.69 18.93
CA ILE A 172 -5.06 -9.39 17.56
C ILE A 172 -3.94 -8.64 16.85
N PHE A 173 -3.67 -9.03 15.61
CA PHE A 173 -2.85 -8.29 14.67
C PHE A 173 -3.74 -7.75 13.55
N ILE A 174 -3.86 -6.43 13.46
CA ILE A 174 -4.77 -5.74 12.55
C ILE A 174 -3.96 -5.06 11.45
N ASP A 175 -4.28 -5.33 10.19
CA ASP A 175 -3.74 -4.63 9.01
C ASP A 175 -4.78 -3.63 8.48
N PHE A 176 -4.58 -2.34 8.72
CA PHE A 176 -5.36 -1.27 8.09
C PHE A 176 -4.76 -0.93 6.73
N TYR A 177 -5.51 -1.23 5.68
CA TYR A 177 -5.09 -1.02 4.30
C TYR A 177 -6.13 -0.24 3.50
N GLY A 178 -5.78 0.17 2.29
CA GLY A 178 -6.76 0.57 1.27
C GLY A 178 -6.51 -0.25 0.01
N ILE A 179 -7.57 -0.66 -0.72
CA ILE A 179 -7.39 -1.45 -1.96
C ILE A 179 -6.51 -0.71 -2.97
N TRP A 180 -6.54 0.63 -2.95
CA TRP A 180 -5.79 1.49 -3.87
C TRP A 180 -4.34 1.70 -3.43
N CYS A 181 -4.01 1.36 -2.19
CA CYS A 181 -2.74 1.72 -1.56
C CYS A 181 -1.61 0.84 -2.13
N PRO A 182 -0.68 1.39 -2.94
CA PRO A 182 0.41 0.61 -3.52
C PRO A 182 1.33 -0.06 -2.48
N PRO A 183 1.78 0.61 -1.40
CA PRO A 183 2.62 -0.05 -0.40
C PRO A 183 1.84 -1.13 0.37
N CYS A 184 0.53 -0.97 0.57
CA CYS A 184 -0.30 -1.99 1.21
C CYS A 184 -0.42 -3.26 0.34
N ASN A 185 -0.63 -3.09 -0.97
CA ASN A 185 -0.69 -4.20 -1.92
C ASN A 185 0.66 -4.92 -2.01
N LEU A 186 1.75 -4.16 -2.12
CA LEU A 186 3.11 -4.71 -2.11
C LEU A 186 3.37 -5.51 -0.82
N PHE A 187 3.01 -4.96 0.34
CA PHE A 187 3.13 -5.64 1.63
C PHE A 187 2.33 -6.93 1.64
N SER A 188 1.05 -6.88 1.24
CA SER A 188 0.18 -8.05 1.19
C SER A 188 0.68 -9.16 0.26
N GLU A 189 1.28 -8.81 -0.88
CA GLU A 189 1.78 -9.78 -1.86
C GLU A 189 3.14 -10.36 -1.49
N THR A 190 3.99 -9.57 -0.83
CA THR A 190 5.39 -9.94 -0.57
C THR A 190 5.63 -10.49 0.83
N VAL A 191 4.75 -10.19 1.80
CA VAL A 191 4.91 -10.55 3.21
C VAL A 191 3.98 -11.71 3.60
N PHE A 192 2.66 -11.56 3.47
CA PHE A 192 1.70 -12.55 4.00
C PHE A 192 1.80 -13.96 3.39
N PRO A 193 2.12 -14.13 2.10
CA PRO A 193 2.31 -15.46 1.51
C PRO A 193 3.58 -16.17 1.98
N LYS A 194 4.47 -15.51 2.74
CA LYS A 194 5.75 -16.09 3.13
C LYS A 194 5.59 -16.98 4.35
N ALA A 195 6.25 -18.14 4.31
CA ALA A 195 6.21 -19.11 5.40
C ALA A 195 6.69 -18.52 6.74
N LYS A 196 7.68 -17.62 6.71
CA LYS A 196 8.18 -16.93 7.91
C LYS A 196 7.08 -16.09 8.59
N PHE A 197 6.32 -15.31 7.83
CA PHE A 197 5.17 -14.57 8.35
C PHE A 197 4.11 -15.52 8.89
N ARG A 198 3.68 -16.52 8.09
CA ARG A 198 2.65 -17.48 8.52
C ARG A 198 3.01 -18.20 9.81
N ASN A 199 4.29 -18.48 10.05
CA ASN A 199 4.73 -19.09 11.30
C ASN A 199 4.60 -18.14 12.49
N ALA A 200 5.04 -16.88 12.37
CA ALA A 200 4.85 -15.86 13.42
C ALA A 200 3.36 -15.57 13.68
N ALA A 201 2.56 -15.57 12.62
CA ALA A 201 1.13 -15.27 12.67
C ALA A 201 0.28 -16.29 13.45
N LYS A 202 0.76 -17.54 13.66
CA LYS A 202 0.00 -18.58 14.40
C LYS A 202 -0.39 -18.14 15.82
N SER A 203 0.43 -17.31 16.44
CA SER A 203 0.18 -16.82 17.79
C SER A 203 -0.89 -15.72 17.84
N TRP A 204 -1.27 -15.14 16.70
CA TRP A 204 -2.20 -14.01 16.60
C TRP A 204 -3.56 -14.41 16.03
N VAL A 205 -4.60 -13.65 16.38
CA VAL A 205 -5.79 -13.53 15.54
C VAL A 205 -5.54 -12.43 14.53
N LEU A 206 -5.70 -12.74 13.25
CA LEU A 206 -5.41 -11.81 12.17
C LEU A 206 -6.70 -11.11 11.70
N LEU A 207 -6.67 -9.79 11.57
CA LEU A 207 -7.75 -8.99 11.01
C LEU A 207 -7.20 -8.08 9.92
N LYS A 208 -7.85 -8.10 8.76
CA LYS A 208 -7.57 -7.18 7.65
C LYS A 208 -8.74 -6.23 7.53
N MET A 209 -8.43 -4.94 7.45
CA MET A 209 -9.42 -3.89 7.48
C MET A 209 -9.18 -2.90 6.34
N ASP A 210 -10.06 -2.92 5.34
CA ASP A 210 -10.14 -1.86 4.34
C ASP A 210 -10.65 -0.60 5.03
N ALA A 211 -9.75 0.34 5.19
CA ALA A 211 -9.97 1.54 5.98
C ALA A 211 -10.94 2.52 5.29
N ASP A 212 -11.32 2.30 4.04
CA ASP A 212 -12.36 3.10 3.37
C ASP A 212 -13.77 2.54 3.60
N ARG A 213 -13.89 1.37 4.23
CA ARG A 213 -15.19 0.75 4.50
C ARG A 213 -15.80 1.23 5.82
N PRO A 214 -17.12 1.44 5.90
CA PRO A 214 -17.79 1.86 7.14
C PRO A 214 -17.51 0.95 8.32
N GLU A 215 -17.37 -0.36 8.09
CA GLU A 215 -17.05 -1.36 9.12
C GLU A 215 -15.70 -1.10 9.83
N SER A 216 -14.82 -0.30 9.22
CA SER A 216 -13.52 0.07 9.78
C SER A 216 -13.55 1.32 10.67
N PHE A 217 -14.60 2.15 10.59
CA PHE A 217 -14.55 3.53 11.11
C PHE A 217 -14.37 3.59 12.63
N ASP A 218 -15.02 2.70 13.37
CA ASP A 218 -14.89 2.62 14.84
C ASP A 218 -13.46 2.24 15.22
N LEU A 219 -12.90 1.21 14.58
CA LEU A 219 -11.52 0.77 14.80
C LEU A 219 -10.50 1.85 14.40
N LYS A 220 -10.72 2.53 13.28
CA LYS A 220 -9.87 3.66 12.85
C LYS A 220 -9.91 4.80 13.84
N SER A 221 -11.09 5.11 14.37
CA SER A 221 -11.27 6.17 15.37
C SER A 221 -10.66 5.77 16.73
N HIS A 222 -10.79 4.51 17.12
CA HIS A 222 -10.22 3.94 18.35
C HIS A 222 -8.70 3.98 18.33
N PHE A 223 -8.07 3.39 17.30
CA PHE A 223 -6.61 3.36 17.14
C PHE A 223 -6.02 4.62 16.49
N LYS A 224 -6.85 5.63 16.19
CA LYS A 224 -6.45 6.90 15.58
C LYS A 224 -5.64 6.71 14.30
N ILE A 225 -6.11 5.83 13.41
CA ILE A 225 -5.38 5.44 12.21
C ILE A 225 -5.23 6.63 11.26
N GLY A 226 -4.00 7.10 11.16
CA GLY A 226 -3.56 8.16 10.27
C GLY A 226 -3.33 7.61 8.86
N GLY A 227 -2.23 6.91 8.63
CA GLY A 227 -1.77 6.48 7.30
C GLY A 227 -2.00 5.00 6.99
N TYR A 228 -1.68 4.61 5.75
CA TYR A 228 -1.73 3.21 5.31
C TYR A 228 -0.42 2.80 4.60
N PRO A 229 0.02 1.53 4.75
CA PRO A 229 -0.54 0.57 5.70
C PRO A 229 -0.23 1.00 7.15
N THR A 230 -1.12 0.66 8.07
CA THR A 230 -0.83 0.73 9.51
C THR A 230 -1.18 -0.61 10.12
N LEU A 231 -0.21 -1.24 10.77
CA LEU A 231 -0.41 -2.49 11.48
C LEU A 231 -0.50 -2.21 12.98
N ILE A 232 -1.49 -2.80 13.63
CA ILE A 232 -1.70 -2.69 15.08
C ILE A 232 -1.56 -4.08 15.70
N ALA A 233 -0.70 -4.19 16.70
CA ALA A 233 -0.73 -5.30 17.66
C ALA A 233 -1.55 -4.86 18.86
N ALA A 234 -2.60 -5.62 19.21
CA ALA A 234 -3.48 -5.31 20.32
C ALA A 234 -3.70 -6.51 21.24
N LYS A 235 -3.82 -6.26 22.55
CA LYS A 235 -4.19 -7.26 23.53
C LYS A 235 -5.61 -7.76 23.27
N SER A 236 -5.84 -9.03 23.60
CA SER A 236 -7.19 -9.58 23.63
C SER A 236 -8.05 -8.76 24.61
N PRO A 237 -9.32 -8.44 24.27
CA PRO A 237 -10.17 -7.56 25.07
C PRO A 237 -10.73 -8.21 26.37
N GLY A 238 -10.01 -9.19 26.92
CA GLY A 238 -10.49 -9.99 28.06
C GLY A 238 -11.80 -10.70 27.71
N ALA A 239 -12.81 -10.63 28.59
CA ALA A 239 -14.14 -11.19 28.35
C ALA A 239 -15.07 -10.28 27.53
N GLN A 240 -14.68 -9.03 27.26
CA GLN A 240 -15.50 -8.05 26.56
C GLN A 240 -15.32 -8.19 25.05
N SER A 241 -16.40 -8.26 24.28
CA SER A 241 -16.35 -8.35 22.81
C SER A 241 -16.70 -7.01 22.16
N SER A 242 -15.91 -5.96 22.46
CA SER A 242 -16.08 -4.63 21.87
C SER A 242 -14.75 -4.08 21.34
N THR A 243 -14.82 -3.17 20.38
CA THR A 243 -13.66 -2.45 19.84
C THR A 243 -12.91 -1.68 20.93
N GLU A 244 -13.65 -1.04 21.84
CA GLU A 244 -13.11 -0.21 22.93
C GLU A 244 -12.24 -1.00 23.92
N ALA A 245 -12.45 -2.32 24.02
CA ALA A 245 -11.71 -3.18 24.92
C ALA A 245 -10.36 -3.65 24.35
N LEU A 246 -10.07 -3.37 23.07
CA LEU A 246 -8.75 -3.64 22.50
C LEU A 246 -7.73 -2.61 22.99
N VAL A 247 -6.65 -3.09 23.58
CA VAL A 247 -5.55 -2.24 24.06
C VAL A 247 -4.36 -2.38 23.13
N GLU A 248 -3.92 -1.27 22.55
CA GLU A 248 -2.74 -1.25 21.68
C GLU A 248 -1.47 -1.65 22.47
N ILE A 249 -0.75 -2.63 21.92
CA ILE A 249 0.56 -3.08 22.41
C ILE A 249 1.64 -2.30 21.66
N ASP A 250 1.50 -2.24 20.35
CA ASP A 250 2.47 -1.62 19.45
C ASP A 250 1.81 -1.29 18.10
N ARG A 251 2.44 -0.38 17.35
CA ARG A 251 2.03 0.01 16.00
C ARG A 251 3.21 0.05 15.04
N MET A 252 2.90 -0.21 13.77
CA MET A 252 3.85 -0.14 12.65
C MET A 252 3.19 0.68 11.54
N VAL A 253 3.75 1.85 11.22
CA VAL A 253 3.21 2.77 10.20
C VAL A 253 4.08 2.70 8.96
N GLY A 254 3.49 2.46 7.79
CA GLY A 254 4.22 2.31 6.53
C GLY A 254 4.57 0.86 6.20
N PHE A 255 5.32 0.67 5.12
CA PHE A 255 5.74 -0.66 4.66
C PHE A 255 6.83 -1.22 5.56
N TYR A 256 6.64 -2.43 6.09
CA TYR A 256 7.68 -3.12 6.87
C TYR A 256 8.26 -4.31 6.09
N PRO A 257 9.60 -4.43 5.95
CA PRO A 257 10.21 -5.63 5.41
C PRO A 257 9.82 -6.88 6.21
N LEU A 258 9.73 -8.02 5.52
CA LEU A 258 9.35 -9.31 6.14
C LEU A 258 10.24 -9.66 7.35
N SER A 259 11.54 -9.43 7.27
CA SER A 259 12.48 -9.73 8.37
C SER A 259 12.11 -8.96 9.62
N ASP A 260 11.85 -7.68 9.46
CA ASP A 260 11.72 -6.73 10.56
C ASP A 260 10.35 -6.90 11.21
N LEU A 261 9.32 -7.12 10.39
CA LEU A 261 7.99 -7.48 10.88
C LEU A 261 8.01 -8.77 11.71
N VAL A 262 8.67 -9.83 11.24
CA VAL A 262 8.73 -11.11 11.96
C VAL A 262 9.50 -10.97 13.27
N VAL A 263 10.63 -10.24 13.26
CA VAL A 263 11.39 -9.94 14.48
C VAL A 263 10.51 -9.18 15.47
N LYS A 264 9.79 -8.16 15.00
CA LYS A 264 8.88 -7.35 15.82
C LYS A 264 7.75 -8.20 16.41
N MET A 265 7.02 -8.97 15.58
CA MET A 265 5.93 -9.84 16.02
C MET A 265 6.38 -10.86 17.08
N ASN A 266 7.55 -11.46 16.91
CA ASN A 266 8.09 -12.41 17.88
C ASN A 266 8.57 -11.72 19.17
N GLY A 267 9.23 -10.56 19.04
CA GLY A 267 9.68 -9.74 20.17
C GLY A 267 8.52 -9.31 21.07
N LEU A 268 7.35 -9.02 20.51
CA LEU A 268 6.16 -8.69 21.30
C LEU A 268 5.75 -9.82 22.28
N TYR A 269 5.92 -11.09 21.92
CA TYR A 269 5.69 -12.19 22.87
C TYR A 269 6.79 -12.33 23.91
N GLN A 270 8.05 -12.07 23.54
CA GLN A 270 9.17 -12.07 24.48
C GLN A 270 8.98 -10.98 25.54
N ASP A 271 8.44 -9.83 25.14
CA ASP A 271 8.02 -8.74 26.01
C ASP A 271 6.69 -9.01 26.72
N ARG A 272 6.20 -10.26 26.75
CA ARG A 272 4.97 -10.66 27.42
C ARG A 272 3.74 -9.85 26.99
N LEU A 273 3.72 -9.38 25.75
CA LEU A 273 2.66 -8.55 25.17
C LEU A 273 2.38 -7.27 25.97
N LEU A 274 3.37 -6.76 26.70
CA LEU A 274 3.24 -5.54 27.47
C LEU A 274 3.00 -4.33 26.55
N THR A 275 2.12 -3.41 26.94
CA THR A 275 1.97 -2.12 26.26
C THR A 275 3.26 -1.32 26.38
N LEU A 276 3.45 -0.30 25.54
CA LEU A 276 4.63 0.56 25.63
C LEU A 276 4.76 1.22 27.01
N ASP A 277 3.66 1.63 27.64
CA ASP A 277 3.66 2.15 29.02
C ASP A 277 4.10 1.10 30.04
N GLU A 278 3.61 -0.12 29.93
CA GLU A 278 4.00 -1.22 30.81
C GLU A 278 5.48 -1.62 30.61
N LYS A 279 5.97 -1.61 29.37
CA LYS A 279 7.38 -1.86 29.05
C LYS A 279 8.27 -0.79 29.66
N LEU A 280 7.89 0.49 29.53
CA LEU A 280 8.66 1.61 30.07
C LEU A 280 8.85 1.47 31.59
N ASN A 281 7.81 1.01 32.30
CA ASN A 281 7.85 0.77 33.74
C ASN A 281 8.64 -0.49 34.13
N ALA A 282 8.65 -1.52 33.28
CA ALA A 282 9.23 -2.84 33.59
C ALA A 282 10.70 -3.02 33.15
N GLN A 283 11.16 -2.29 32.13
CA GLN A 283 12.44 -2.55 31.44
C GLN A 283 13.42 -1.37 31.54
N LYS A 284 14.05 -1.18 32.70
CA LYS A 284 14.98 -0.06 32.95
C LYS A 284 16.16 0.00 31.97
N GLU A 285 16.67 -1.14 31.51
CA GLU A 285 17.80 -1.20 30.57
C GLU A 285 17.46 -0.66 29.16
N HIS A 286 16.18 -0.72 28.77
CA HIS A 286 15.69 -0.29 27.45
C HIS A 286 14.81 0.95 27.52
N TYR A 287 14.86 1.67 28.65
CA TYR A 287 13.99 2.79 28.95
C TYR A 287 14.04 3.88 27.85
N GLY A 288 15.24 4.27 27.40
CA GLY A 288 15.39 5.30 26.35
C GLY A 288 14.74 4.90 25.02
N ALA A 289 15.02 3.69 24.51
CA ALA A 289 14.44 3.22 23.25
C ALA A 289 12.91 3.09 23.33
N THR A 290 12.40 2.56 24.45
CA THR A 290 10.97 2.41 24.70
C THR A 290 10.28 3.76 24.80
N LEU A 291 10.91 4.74 25.46
CA LEU A 291 10.40 6.10 25.57
C LEU A 291 10.27 6.76 24.19
N LYS A 292 11.29 6.67 23.34
CA LYS A 292 11.23 7.18 21.96
C LYS A 292 10.09 6.55 21.15
N GLN A 293 9.91 5.23 21.28
CA GLN A 293 8.82 4.52 20.62
C GLN A 293 7.44 4.97 21.12
N LEU A 294 7.29 5.14 22.44
CA LEU A 294 6.05 5.61 23.05
C LEU A 294 5.71 7.04 22.58
N ILE A 295 6.69 7.95 22.55
CA ILE A 295 6.50 9.32 22.05
C ILE A 295 5.99 9.30 20.61
N ARG A 296 6.65 8.55 19.70
CA ARG A 296 6.21 8.40 18.30
C ARG A 296 4.78 7.83 18.23
N SER A 297 4.50 6.80 19.02
CA SER A 297 3.16 6.19 19.07
C SER A 297 2.08 7.19 19.47
N ARG A 298 2.34 8.03 20.49
CA ARG A 298 1.39 9.07 20.93
C ARG A 298 1.23 10.20 19.92
N ALA A 299 2.32 10.61 19.27
CA ALA A 299 2.28 11.57 18.17
C ALA A 299 1.38 11.06 17.02
N GLU A 300 1.59 9.82 16.57
CA GLU A 300 0.78 9.19 15.52
C GLU A 300 -0.70 9.02 15.91
N GLN A 301 -0.98 8.86 17.21
CA GLN A 301 -2.34 8.83 17.75
C GLN A 301 -2.97 10.22 17.89
N LYS A 302 -2.22 11.29 17.63
CA LYS A 302 -2.59 12.68 17.92
C LYS A 302 -2.86 12.95 19.41
N ALA A 303 -2.22 12.18 20.29
CA ALA A 303 -2.19 12.43 21.73
C ALA A 303 -1.09 13.47 22.05
N THR A 304 -1.24 14.67 21.47
CA THR A 304 -0.21 15.73 21.42
C THR A 304 0.36 16.05 22.80
N GLN A 305 -0.50 16.33 23.78
CA GLN A 305 -0.03 16.71 25.12
C GLN A 305 0.74 15.59 25.82
N GLU A 306 0.31 14.34 25.66
CA GLU A 306 1.00 13.19 26.26
C GLU A 306 2.37 12.98 25.61
N ALA A 307 2.43 13.04 24.27
CA ALA A 307 3.68 12.94 23.53
C ALA A 307 4.67 14.06 23.91
N LEU A 308 4.18 15.28 24.18
CA LEU A 308 4.99 16.40 24.65
C LEU A 308 5.53 16.17 26.07
N ASN A 309 4.67 15.74 27.00
CA ASN A 309 5.09 15.45 28.37
C ASN A 309 6.18 14.37 28.42
N LEU A 310 6.02 13.31 27.62
CA LEU A 310 7.02 12.24 27.49
C LEU A 310 8.31 12.72 26.85
N SER A 311 8.22 13.62 25.86
CA SER A 311 9.41 14.25 25.27
C SER A 311 10.16 15.10 26.30
N GLU A 312 9.45 15.83 27.17
CA GLU A 312 10.06 16.59 28.26
C GLU A 312 10.71 15.71 29.33
N GLU A 313 10.10 14.57 29.64
CA GLU A 313 10.74 13.54 30.47
C GLU A 313 12.04 13.05 29.82
N GLY A 314 12.01 12.75 28.53
CA GLY A 314 13.18 12.34 27.76
C GLY A 314 14.28 13.40 27.73
N MET A 315 13.93 14.69 27.60
CA MET A 315 14.89 15.80 27.70
C MET A 315 15.58 15.86 29.07
N ARG A 316 14.85 15.59 30.16
CA ARG A 316 15.41 15.55 31.51
C ARG A 316 16.30 14.33 31.73
N ALA A 317 15.88 13.16 31.23
CA ALA A 317 16.60 11.90 31.39
C ALA A 317 17.84 11.79 30.49
N PHE A 318 17.78 12.40 29.29
CA PHE A 318 18.79 12.28 28.24
C PHE A 318 19.12 13.66 27.62
N PRO A 319 19.73 14.59 28.39
CA PRO A 319 19.90 15.98 27.96
C PRO A 319 20.82 16.18 26.74
N GLN A 320 21.58 15.16 26.34
CA GLN A 320 22.46 15.19 25.17
C GLN A 320 21.83 14.57 23.92
N ASP A 321 20.64 13.99 24.02
CA ASP A 321 19.97 13.32 22.91
C ASP A 321 18.99 14.27 22.22
N HIS A 322 19.39 14.81 21.07
CA HIS A 322 18.60 15.78 20.32
C HIS A 322 17.28 15.21 19.76
N PHE A 323 17.05 13.89 19.83
CA PHE A 323 15.76 13.30 19.46
C PHE A 323 14.59 13.94 20.23
N TYR A 324 14.68 14.04 21.56
CA TYR A 324 13.56 14.47 22.40
C TYR A 324 13.12 15.92 22.16
N PRO A 325 14.03 16.92 22.16
CA PRO A 325 13.63 18.30 21.87
C PRO A 325 13.13 18.47 20.42
N LEU A 326 13.71 17.76 19.45
CA LEU A 326 13.25 17.83 18.05
C LEU A 326 11.88 17.18 17.86
N GLN A 327 11.64 16.03 18.49
CA GLN A 327 10.36 15.35 18.42
C GLN A 327 9.26 16.20 19.07
N ALA A 328 9.53 16.84 20.22
CA ALA A 328 8.61 17.78 20.84
C ALA A 328 8.28 18.96 19.91
N LEU A 329 9.28 19.47 19.20
CA LEU A 329 9.09 20.54 18.22
C LEU A 329 8.23 20.08 17.03
N ALA A 330 8.49 18.88 16.49
CA ALA A 330 7.69 18.30 15.41
C ALA A 330 6.22 18.14 15.80
N ILE A 331 5.96 17.60 17.00
CA ILE A 331 4.60 17.45 17.54
C ILE A 331 3.87 18.81 17.64
N ARG A 332 4.56 19.86 18.08
CA ARG A 332 3.98 21.23 18.19
C ARG A 332 3.66 21.85 16.83
N ALA A 333 4.49 21.57 15.82
CA ALA A 333 4.33 22.12 14.48
C ALA A 333 3.09 21.55 13.76
N GLU A 334 2.74 20.28 14.02
CA GLU A 334 1.53 19.65 13.49
C GLU A 334 0.23 20.28 14.00
N ASP A 335 0.19 20.75 15.24
CA ASP A 335 -1.01 21.33 15.87
C ASP A 335 -1.27 22.80 15.45
N LYS A 336 -0.50 23.33 14.49
CA LYS A 336 -0.63 24.71 13.95
C LYS A 336 -0.67 25.82 15.01
N SER A 337 -0.14 25.55 16.20
CA SER A 337 0.15 26.62 17.17
C SER A 337 1.12 27.62 16.54
N GLU A 338 1.03 28.92 16.85
CA GLU A 338 1.82 30.02 16.25
C GLU A 338 3.35 29.94 16.49
N LEU A 339 3.86 28.78 16.90
CA LEU A 339 5.16 28.50 17.51
C LEU A 339 6.38 28.62 16.58
N LEU A 340 6.18 28.70 15.26
CA LEU A 340 7.31 28.74 14.29
C LEU A 340 7.99 30.13 14.20
N LYS A 341 7.66 31.07 15.09
CA LYS A 341 8.31 32.39 15.19
C LYS A 341 9.35 32.51 16.31
N GLU A 342 9.57 31.45 17.10
CA GLU A 342 10.46 31.50 18.27
C GLU A 342 11.93 31.21 17.94
N SER A 343 12.84 32.02 18.51
CA SER A 343 14.31 31.87 18.36
C SER A 343 14.86 30.51 18.82
N THR A 344 14.09 29.80 19.66
CA THR A 344 14.41 28.48 20.22
C THR A 344 14.54 27.39 19.14
N ASN A 345 13.71 27.44 18.09
CA ASN A 345 13.74 26.47 16.99
C ASN A 345 15.04 26.61 16.21
N GLY A 346 15.37 27.84 15.79
CA GLY A 346 16.63 28.14 15.11
C GLY A 346 17.86 27.72 15.91
N MET A 347 17.84 27.82 17.24
CA MET A 347 18.93 27.34 18.11
C MET A 347 19.07 25.81 18.11
N LEU A 348 17.96 25.08 18.24
CA LEU A 348 17.98 23.61 18.23
C LEU A 348 18.44 23.08 16.87
N LEU A 349 17.94 23.67 15.77
CA LEU A 349 18.36 23.31 14.43
C LEU A 349 19.86 23.57 14.21
N LYS A 350 20.39 24.71 14.69
CA LYS A 350 21.83 25.02 14.67
C LYS A 350 22.67 24.00 15.46
N ALA A 351 22.19 23.58 16.62
CA ALA A 351 22.88 22.59 17.45
C ALA A 351 23.04 21.25 16.70
N VAL A 352 21.96 20.75 16.09
CA VAL A 352 21.98 19.52 15.28
C VAL A 352 22.94 19.67 14.10
N LEU A 353 22.91 20.79 13.38
CA LEU A 353 23.81 21.04 12.24
C LEU A 353 25.28 21.09 12.63
N SER A 354 25.60 21.65 13.80
CA SER A 354 26.97 21.77 14.31
C SER A 354 27.62 20.40 14.52
N ASN A 355 26.84 19.36 14.79
CA ASN A 355 27.30 18.01 15.10
C ASN A 355 26.68 16.93 14.18
N ARG A 356 26.11 17.31 13.04
CA ARG A 356 25.31 16.42 12.16
C ARG A 356 26.00 15.13 11.72
N GLU A 357 27.33 15.09 11.67
CA GLU A 357 28.07 13.86 11.36
C GLU A 357 27.94 12.81 12.47
N ARG A 358 27.82 13.23 13.72
CA ARG A 358 27.67 12.37 14.91
C ARG A 358 26.20 12.08 15.24
N GLU A 359 25.28 12.89 14.72
CA GLU A 359 23.85 12.70 14.96
C GLU A 359 23.32 11.39 14.37
N SER A 360 22.38 10.78 15.08
CA SER A 360 21.71 9.57 14.62
C SER A 360 20.89 9.87 13.35
N SER A 361 20.75 8.88 12.46
CA SER A 361 19.91 9.03 11.27
C SER A 361 18.45 9.35 11.63
N GLU A 362 17.96 8.84 12.77
CA GLU A 362 16.63 9.17 13.28
C GLU A 362 16.49 10.65 13.67
N THR A 363 17.50 11.21 14.34
CA THR A 363 17.52 12.63 14.73
C THR A 363 17.48 13.53 13.50
N LEU A 364 18.32 13.24 12.51
CA LEU A 364 18.41 14.01 11.28
C LEU A 364 17.10 13.93 10.48
N LEU A 365 16.45 12.75 10.46
CA LEU A 365 15.17 12.55 9.79
C LEU A 365 14.04 13.38 10.42
N ILE A 366 13.96 13.44 11.76
CA ILE A 366 12.93 14.25 12.43
C ILE A 366 13.12 15.73 12.11
N MET A 367 14.36 16.22 12.17
CA MET A 367 14.66 17.62 11.84
C MET A 367 14.31 17.93 10.39
N GLU A 368 14.59 17.01 9.48
CA GLU A 368 14.28 17.15 8.06
C GLU A 368 12.77 17.13 7.81
N ASP A 369 12.06 16.13 8.32
CA ASP A 369 10.60 16.01 8.16
C ASP A 369 9.90 17.24 8.73
N LEU A 370 10.35 17.75 9.88
CA LEU A 370 9.87 19.02 10.42
C LEU A 370 9.99 20.16 9.41
N LEU A 371 11.16 20.31 8.77
CA LEU A 371 11.41 21.37 7.79
C LEU A 371 10.61 21.17 6.50
N VAL A 372 10.37 19.93 6.06
CA VAL A 372 9.57 19.62 4.87
C VAL A 372 8.07 19.74 5.13
N SER A 373 7.56 19.05 6.14
CA SER A 373 6.13 18.98 6.47
C SER A 373 5.57 20.32 6.92
N HIS A 374 6.39 21.19 7.51
CA HIS A 374 6.00 22.53 7.97
C HIS A 374 6.73 23.67 7.24
N LYS A 375 7.17 23.42 6.01
CA LYS A 375 7.98 24.32 5.20
C LYS A 375 7.47 25.76 5.06
N SER A 376 6.16 25.99 5.17
CA SER A 376 5.57 27.34 5.13
C SER A 376 5.86 28.21 6.36
N GLY A 377 6.26 27.61 7.49
CA GLY A 377 6.53 28.33 8.73
C GLY A 377 8.01 28.61 8.99
N PHE A 378 8.91 28.10 8.15
CA PHE A 378 10.35 28.27 8.30
C PHE A 378 10.90 29.38 7.40
N THR A 379 11.98 30.01 7.85
CA THR A 379 12.74 30.98 7.05
C THR A 379 13.52 30.30 5.92
N PRO A 380 13.91 31.03 4.86
CA PRO A 380 14.77 30.47 3.82
C PRO A 380 16.11 29.92 4.34
N GLU A 381 16.67 30.50 5.41
CA GLU A 381 17.90 30.00 6.05
C GLU A 381 17.67 28.62 6.68
N GLU A 382 16.58 28.45 7.43
CA GLU A 382 16.22 27.18 8.08
C GLU A 382 15.89 26.09 7.05
N LEU A 383 15.17 26.43 5.98
CA LEU A 383 14.92 25.50 4.87
C LEU A 383 16.22 25.08 4.18
N SER A 384 17.20 25.99 4.07
CA SER A 384 18.52 25.67 3.52
C SER A 384 19.31 24.73 4.41
N TRP A 385 19.11 24.77 5.73
CA TRP A 385 19.67 23.77 6.64
C TRP A 385 19.11 22.37 6.38
N GLY A 386 17.81 22.25 6.09
CA GLY A 386 17.18 20.99 5.71
C GLY A 386 17.85 20.35 4.49
N LEU A 387 18.22 21.15 3.48
CA LEU A 387 18.99 20.66 2.33
C LEU A 387 20.36 20.10 2.73
N SER A 388 21.06 20.76 3.66
CA SER A 388 22.35 20.30 4.17
C SER A 388 22.24 19.00 4.97
N LEU A 389 21.14 18.81 5.70
CA LEU A 389 20.83 17.53 6.35
C LEU A 389 20.59 16.43 5.33
N LEU A 390 19.82 16.70 4.27
CA LEU A 390 19.59 15.75 3.19
C LEU A 390 20.88 15.37 2.47
N ASP A 391 21.80 16.33 2.26
CA ASP A 391 23.15 16.02 1.74
C ASP A 391 23.90 15.06 2.69
N THR A 392 23.80 15.29 4.01
CA THR A 392 24.43 14.43 5.03
C THR A 392 23.79 13.03 5.06
N LEU A 393 22.47 12.91 4.95
CA LEU A 393 21.79 11.62 4.84
C LEU A 393 22.18 10.90 3.54
N LYS A 394 22.34 11.65 2.44
CA LYS A 394 22.76 11.10 1.14
C LYS A 394 24.15 10.48 1.19
N THR A 395 25.09 11.04 1.96
CA THR A 395 26.43 10.42 2.13
C THR A 395 26.40 9.12 2.92
N ARG A 396 25.35 8.89 3.72
CA ARG A 396 25.14 7.66 4.50
C ARG A 396 24.44 6.56 3.70
N VAL A 397 24.00 6.83 2.47
CA VAL A 397 23.34 5.83 1.62
C VAL A 397 24.32 4.71 1.26
N ASN A 398 23.91 3.47 1.49
CA ASN A 398 24.65 2.31 1.05
C ASN A 398 24.48 2.13 -0.48
N PRO A 399 25.57 2.08 -1.28
CA PRO A 399 25.48 2.06 -2.74
C PRO A 399 24.89 0.76 -3.31
N GLY A 400 24.91 -0.34 -2.56
CA GLY A 400 24.36 -1.62 -2.98
C GLY A 400 22.84 -1.74 -2.74
N THR A 401 22.32 -1.10 -1.70
CA THR A 401 20.88 -1.13 -1.35
C THR A 401 20.15 0.17 -1.69
N LEU A 402 20.89 1.23 -2.05
CA LEU A 402 20.38 2.57 -2.30
C LEU A 402 19.55 3.15 -1.13
N SER A 403 19.83 2.67 0.09
CA SER A 403 19.12 3.09 1.31
C SER A 403 20.09 3.46 2.43
N VAL A 404 19.65 4.31 3.36
CA VAL A 404 20.42 4.69 4.55
C VAL A 404 20.36 3.54 5.57
N PRO A 405 21.49 3.00 6.06
CA PRO A 405 21.45 1.96 7.07
C PRO A 405 20.76 2.42 8.37
N GLY A 406 19.93 1.55 8.93
CA GLY A 406 19.29 1.78 10.23
C GLY A 406 18.05 2.69 10.21
N VAL A 407 17.65 3.21 9.05
CA VAL A 407 16.38 3.91 8.85
C VAL A 407 15.80 3.53 7.48
N GLU A 408 14.48 3.46 7.32
CA GLU A 408 13.83 3.05 6.07
C GLU A 408 13.77 4.19 5.05
N LEU A 409 14.94 4.74 4.67
CA LEU A 409 15.04 5.89 3.76
C LEU A 409 15.90 5.54 2.54
N SER A 410 15.33 5.61 1.34
CA SER A 410 16.06 5.41 0.08
C SER A 410 16.64 6.71 -0.46
N ILE A 411 17.58 6.61 -1.40
CA ILE A 411 18.11 7.78 -2.12
C ILE A 411 17.02 8.51 -2.92
N ALA A 412 16.00 7.79 -3.38
CA ALA A 412 14.85 8.38 -4.07
C ALA A 412 13.97 9.17 -3.10
N ASP A 413 13.81 8.71 -1.86
CA ASP A 413 13.07 9.44 -0.82
C ASP A 413 13.81 10.72 -0.45
N ILE A 414 15.14 10.65 -0.24
CA ILE A 414 15.99 11.82 0.03
C ILE A 414 15.87 12.85 -1.09
N ASP A 415 15.99 12.44 -2.36
CA ASP A 415 15.90 13.38 -3.47
C ASP A 415 14.47 13.92 -3.68
N SER A 416 13.43 13.15 -3.31
CA SER A 416 12.05 13.63 -3.26
C SER A 416 11.88 14.72 -2.20
N MET A 417 12.41 14.52 -1.00
CA MET A 417 12.40 15.54 0.07
C MET A 417 13.16 16.81 -0.32
N ARG A 418 14.28 16.66 -1.05
CA ARG A 418 15.03 17.81 -1.59
C ARG A 418 14.20 18.62 -2.56
N VAL A 419 13.41 17.96 -3.41
CA VAL A 419 12.46 18.62 -4.31
C VAL A 419 11.46 19.44 -3.48
N ASP A 420 10.91 18.87 -2.43
CA ASP A 420 9.95 19.55 -1.55
C ASP A 420 10.51 20.82 -0.91
N LEU A 421 11.76 20.80 -0.43
CA LEU A 421 12.45 21.96 0.13
C LEU A 421 12.80 22.99 -0.94
N ALA A 422 13.27 22.56 -2.12
CA ALA A 422 13.57 23.46 -3.23
C ALA A 422 12.32 24.21 -3.71
N GLU A 423 11.18 23.52 -3.78
CA GLU A 423 9.88 24.13 -4.06
C GLU A 423 9.50 25.17 -3.01
N ALA A 424 9.74 24.88 -1.73
CA ALA A 424 9.48 25.79 -0.61
C ALA A 424 10.30 27.08 -0.67
N LEU A 425 11.59 26.94 -0.98
CA LEU A 425 12.55 28.04 -1.12
C LEU A 425 12.25 28.94 -2.31
N LYS A 426 11.45 28.46 -3.27
CA LYS A 426 11.17 29.14 -4.55
C LYS A 426 12.45 29.47 -5.34
N ASP A 427 13.51 28.69 -5.14
CA ASP A 427 14.74 28.77 -5.92
C ASP A 427 14.61 27.91 -7.18
N GLU A 428 14.38 28.55 -8.32
CA GLU A 428 14.15 27.86 -9.61
C GLU A 428 15.35 27.02 -10.06
N ALA A 429 16.58 27.48 -9.80
CA ALA A 429 17.79 26.78 -10.20
C ALA A 429 17.95 25.50 -9.37
N LEU A 430 17.75 25.61 -8.06
CA LEU A 430 17.78 24.46 -7.15
C LEU A 430 16.64 23.48 -7.44
N GLN A 431 15.42 23.96 -7.73
CA GLN A 431 14.29 23.11 -8.11
C GLN A 431 14.63 22.29 -9.35
N LYS A 432 15.11 22.94 -10.42
CA LYS A 432 15.50 22.26 -11.66
C LYS A 432 16.56 21.20 -11.41
N LYS A 433 17.58 21.51 -10.62
CA LYS A 433 18.61 20.54 -10.22
C LYS A 433 18.01 19.37 -9.44
N SER A 434 17.16 19.65 -8.45
CA SER A 434 16.56 18.63 -7.58
C SER A 434 15.62 17.69 -8.36
N TYR A 435 14.86 18.19 -9.34
CA TYR A 435 14.07 17.32 -10.23
C TYR A 435 14.97 16.41 -11.06
N VAL A 436 16.10 16.91 -11.60
CA VAL A 436 17.04 16.11 -12.40
C VAL A 436 17.73 15.04 -11.54
N ASP A 437 18.19 15.41 -10.34
CA ASP A 437 18.78 14.46 -9.38
C ASP A 437 17.77 13.38 -9.00
N GLY A 438 16.51 13.78 -8.74
CA GLY A 438 15.39 12.87 -8.48
C GLY A 438 15.15 11.90 -9.63
N VAL A 439 15.11 12.36 -10.89
CA VAL A 439 14.99 11.48 -12.07
C VAL A 439 16.06 10.40 -12.03
N ALA A 440 17.32 10.77 -11.79
CA ALA A 440 18.43 9.82 -11.78
C ALA A 440 18.29 8.78 -10.65
N SER A 441 17.89 9.21 -9.46
CA SER A 441 17.70 8.34 -8.30
C SER A 441 16.52 7.38 -8.47
N TYR A 442 15.38 7.85 -8.97
CA TYR A 442 14.23 6.99 -9.27
C TYR A 442 14.53 5.99 -10.38
N GLN A 443 15.27 6.37 -11.44
CA GLN A 443 15.72 5.44 -12.46
C GLN A 443 16.62 4.32 -11.89
N LYS A 444 17.56 4.66 -10.99
CA LYS A 444 18.41 3.68 -10.32
C LYS A 444 17.59 2.73 -9.44
N MET A 445 16.64 3.26 -8.66
CA MET A 445 15.75 2.46 -7.81
C MET A 445 14.89 1.49 -8.64
N ILE A 446 14.32 1.96 -9.74
CA ILE A 446 13.56 1.14 -10.69
C ILE A 446 14.43 0.01 -11.25
N ALA A 447 15.67 0.31 -11.66
CA ALA A 447 16.59 -0.70 -12.17
C ALA A 447 16.97 -1.74 -11.10
N LEU A 448 17.32 -1.29 -9.88
CA LEU A 448 17.76 -2.15 -8.79
C LEU A 448 16.66 -3.13 -8.34
N GLN A 449 15.43 -2.65 -8.25
CA GLN A 449 14.30 -3.44 -7.77
C GLN A 449 13.64 -4.29 -8.88
N GLN A 450 14.20 -4.30 -10.10
CA GLN A 450 13.53 -4.80 -11.31
C GLN A 450 12.11 -4.22 -11.46
N GLY A 451 11.93 -3.00 -10.96
CA GLY A 451 10.66 -2.31 -10.77
C GLY A 451 10.24 -1.50 -11.99
N ALA A 452 10.61 -1.92 -13.22
CA ALA A 452 10.20 -1.23 -14.45
C ALA A 452 8.67 -1.02 -14.52
N GLU A 453 7.94 -1.92 -13.88
CA GLU A 453 6.48 -1.93 -13.80
C GLU A 453 5.93 -1.46 -12.43
N SER A 454 6.80 -0.95 -11.57
CA SER A 454 6.42 -0.38 -10.28
C SER A 454 5.59 0.88 -10.50
N ARG A 455 4.30 0.81 -10.17
CA ARG A 455 3.36 1.93 -10.34
C ARG A 455 3.81 3.17 -9.57
N GLY A 456 4.19 3.01 -8.30
CA GLY A 456 4.58 4.13 -7.42
C GLY A 456 5.84 4.83 -7.91
N LEU A 457 6.91 4.07 -8.17
CA LEU A 457 8.17 4.64 -8.65
C LEU A 457 8.01 5.36 -10.00
N ASN A 458 7.22 4.79 -10.92
CA ASN A 458 6.98 5.42 -12.21
C ASN A 458 6.02 6.61 -12.15
N LEU A 459 5.11 6.66 -11.18
CA LEU A 459 4.24 7.81 -10.95
C LEU A 459 5.07 9.03 -10.53
N GLU A 460 5.97 8.84 -9.57
CA GLU A 460 6.90 9.91 -9.15
C GLU A 460 7.91 10.25 -10.23
N LEU A 461 8.46 9.26 -10.94
CA LEU A 461 9.35 9.53 -12.08
C LEU A 461 8.64 10.36 -13.17
N ALA A 462 7.36 10.11 -13.44
CA ALA A 462 6.59 10.92 -14.38
C ALA A 462 6.40 12.36 -13.87
N TYR A 463 6.15 12.56 -12.58
CA TYR A 463 6.13 13.90 -11.97
C TYR A 463 7.47 14.60 -12.17
N LEU A 464 8.58 13.94 -11.82
CA LEU A 464 9.92 14.49 -11.91
C LEU A 464 10.31 14.82 -13.36
N TYR A 465 10.00 13.97 -14.34
CA TYR A 465 10.21 14.30 -15.76
C TYR A 465 9.45 15.54 -16.20
N TRP A 466 8.19 15.66 -15.82
CA TRP A 466 7.41 16.84 -16.18
C TRP A 466 8.02 18.10 -15.56
N LYS A 467 8.34 18.06 -14.27
CA LYS A 467 8.89 19.20 -13.53
C LYS A 467 10.33 19.54 -13.92
N SER A 468 11.12 18.58 -14.41
CA SER A 468 12.47 18.81 -14.95
C SER A 468 12.48 19.43 -16.36
N GLY A 469 11.31 19.63 -16.98
CA GLY A 469 11.18 20.18 -18.34
C GLY A 469 11.15 19.12 -19.43
N GLU A 470 10.86 17.87 -19.10
CA GLU A 470 10.73 16.74 -20.02
C GLU A 470 9.29 16.17 -20.06
N PRO A 471 8.25 16.99 -20.29
CA PRO A 471 6.85 16.57 -20.21
C PRO A 471 6.53 15.42 -21.17
N GLU A 472 7.20 15.31 -22.31
CA GLU A 472 6.98 14.22 -23.26
C GLU A 472 7.40 12.84 -22.70
N LYS A 473 8.41 12.79 -21.82
CA LYS A 473 8.75 11.54 -21.11
C LYS A 473 7.67 11.19 -20.09
N ALA A 474 7.17 12.19 -19.36
CA ALA A 474 6.06 12.02 -18.43
C ALA A 474 4.79 11.54 -19.14
N LYS A 475 4.40 12.18 -20.25
CA LYS A 475 3.25 11.79 -21.09
C LYS A 475 3.38 10.35 -21.57
N LYS A 476 4.58 9.91 -22.01
CA LYS A 476 4.83 8.51 -22.39
C LYS A 476 4.63 7.55 -21.23
N LEU A 477 5.16 7.85 -20.04
CA LEU A 477 4.94 7.03 -18.85
C LEU A 477 3.46 6.95 -18.48
N TYR A 478 2.76 8.09 -18.38
CA TYR A 478 1.33 8.09 -18.11
C TYR A 478 0.55 7.28 -19.14
N SER A 479 0.83 7.47 -20.44
CA SER A 479 0.16 6.74 -21.51
C SER A 479 0.40 5.23 -21.44
N HIS A 480 1.64 4.82 -21.17
CA HIS A 480 2.00 3.42 -20.98
C HIS A 480 1.22 2.78 -19.82
N PHE A 481 1.26 3.41 -18.64
CA PHE A 481 0.60 2.88 -17.45
C PHE A 481 -0.93 2.98 -17.54
N ILE A 482 -1.49 3.98 -18.20
CA ILE A 482 -2.93 4.08 -18.49
C ILE A 482 -3.36 2.98 -19.46
N ALA A 483 -2.59 2.70 -20.52
CA ALA A 483 -2.90 1.63 -21.45
C ALA A 483 -2.85 0.25 -20.76
N LYS A 484 -1.88 0.07 -19.86
CA LYS A 484 -1.72 -1.16 -19.08
C LYS A 484 -2.77 -1.33 -17.99
N TYR A 485 -3.14 -0.23 -17.33
CA TYR A 485 -4.08 -0.20 -16.21
C TYR A 485 -5.22 0.81 -16.48
N PRO A 486 -6.12 0.55 -17.45
CA PRO A 486 -7.12 1.51 -17.92
C PRO A 486 -8.23 1.85 -16.91
N ARG A 487 -8.22 1.19 -15.74
CA ARG A 487 -9.13 1.44 -14.62
C ARG A 487 -8.40 1.89 -13.35
N GLU A 488 -7.10 2.15 -13.44
CA GLU A 488 -6.31 2.65 -12.31
C GLU A 488 -6.39 4.17 -12.30
N PHE A 489 -7.06 4.72 -11.28
CA PHE A 489 -7.34 6.15 -11.22
C PHE A 489 -6.09 6.99 -10.96
N THR A 490 -5.06 6.45 -10.30
CA THR A 490 -3.87 7.21 -9.86
C THR A 490 -3.14 7.88 -11.02
N PHE A 491 -2.97 7.18 -12.15
CA PHE A 491 -2.36 7.75 -13.35
C PHE A 491 -3.23 8.81 -14.01
N TYR A 492 -4.55 8.63 -14.04
CA TYR A 492 -5.48 9.66 -14.52
C TYR A 492 -5.47 10.89 -13.63
N PHE A 493 -5.49 10.71 -12.31
CA PHE A 493 -5.45 11.78 -11.33
C PHE A 493 -4.16 12.59 -11.45
N ALA A 494 -2.99 11.92 -11.49
CA ALA A 494 -1.70 12.58 -11.65
C ALA A 494 -1.53 13.24 -13.03
N ALA A 495 -1.91 12.57 -14.11
CA ALA A 495 -1.87 13.15 -15.45
C ALA A 495 -2.77 14.39 -15.55
N SER A 496 -3.97 14.37 -14.97
CA SER A 496 -4.87 15.53 -14.99
C SER A 496 -4.23 16.78 -14.37
N ARG A 497 -3.40 16.62 -13.33
CA ARG A 497 -2.60 17.71 -12.75
C ARG A 497 -1.58 18.24 -13.74
N MET A 498 -0.80 17.37 -14.35
CA MET A 498 0.21 17.77 -15.33
C MET A 498 -0.42 18.52 -16.50
N TYR A 499 -1.48 17.98 -17.10
CA TYR A 499 -2.15 18.61 -18.25
C TYR A 499 -2.84 19.93 -17.87
N LEU A 500 -3.35 20.06 -16.63
CA LEU A 500 -3.88 21.33 -16.12
C LEU A 500 -2.79 22.41 -16.09
N ASP A 501 -1.62 22.08 -15.54
CA ASP A 501 -0.50 23.02 -15.42
C ASP A 501 0.11 23.35 -16.80
N LEU A 502 0.11 22.39 -17.73
CA LEU A 502 0.48 22.60 -19.14
C LEU A 502 -0.59 23.40 -19.93
N LYS A 503 -1.70 23.79 -19.29
CA LYS A 503 -2.85 24.50 -19.90
C LYS A 503 -3.53 23.73 -21.03
N GLU A 504 -3.35 22.42 -21.07
CA GLU A 504 -4.01 21.50 -21.99
C GLU A 504 -5.36 21.04 -21.39
N TYR A 505 -6.24 22.02 -21.12
CA TYR A 505 -7.41 21.84 -20.23
C TYR A 505 -8.36 20.73 -20.66
N LYS A 506 -8.59 20.56 -21.96
CA LYS A 506 -9.48 19.51 -22.47
C LYS A 506 -8.99 18.11 -22.09
N ILE A 507 -7.68 17.86 -22.22
CA ILE A 507 -7.08 16.57 -21.85
C ILE A 507 -7.06 16.40 -20.33
N ALA A 508 -6.76 17.49 -19.60
CA ALA A 508 -6.83 17.50 -18.15
C ALA A 508 -8.24 17.10 -17.65
N ARG A 509 -9.29 17.64 -18.30
CA ARG A 509 -10.69 17.35 -17.98
C ARG A 509 -11.01 15.89 -18.23
N ASP A 510 -10.67 15.36 -19.40
CA ASP A 510 -10.92 13.95 -19.76
C ASP A 510 -10.26 12.99 -18.75
N TYR A 511 -9.05 13.30 -18.31
CA TYR A 511 -8.37 12.51 -17.28
C TYR A 511 -8.96 12.72 -15.88
N ALA A 512 -9.36 13.93 -15.50
CA ALA A 512 -10.02 14.17 -14.22
C ALA A 512 -11.37 13.43 -14.13
N GLU A 513 -12.15 13.39 -15.21
CA GLU A 513 -13.41 12.61 -15.28
C GLU A 513 -13.15 11.10 -15.14
N LYS A 514 -12.11 10.58 -15.80
CA LYS A 514 -11.70 9.18 -15.64
C LYS A 514 -11.20 8.89 -14.22
N ALA A 515 -10.47 9.82 -13.61
CA ALA A 515 -10.04 9.70 -12.22
C ALA A 515 -11.25 9.58 -11.30
N VAL A 516 -12.27 10.45 -11.41
CA VAL A 516 -13.53 10.34 -10.65
C VAL A 516 -14.24 9.00 -10.90
N LYS A 517 -14.31 8.58 -12.16
CA LYS A 517 -15.01 7.35 -12.56
C LYS A 517 -14.39 6.10 -11.95
N TYR A 518 -13.06 6.03 -11.88
CA TYR A 518 -12.34 4.82 -11.46
C TYR A 518 -11.82 4.85 -10.03
N SER A 519 -11.78 6.03 -9.39
CA SER A 519 -11.46 6.15 -7.97
C SER A 519 -12.62 5.72 -7.09
N TYR A 520 -12.31 5.48 -5.82
CA TYR A 520 -13.23 4.98 -4.80
C TYR A 520 -12.78 5.48 -3.43
N GLY A 521 -13.64 5.34 -2.43
CA GLY A 521 -13.39 5.81 -1.06
C GLY A 521 -13.01 7.29 -1.02
N ASP A 522 -12.04 7.62 -0.17
CA ASP A 522 -11.52 8.99 -0.02
C ASP A 522 -10.93 9.55 -1.32
N ASN A 523 -10.39 8.69 -2.20
CA ASN A 523 -9.81 9.12 -3.48
C ASN A 523 -10.85 9.59 -4.49
N GLN A 524 -12.11 9.15 -4.36
CA GLN A 524 -13.18 9.65 -5.22
C GLN A 524 -13.53 11.10 -4.88
N ILE A 525 -13.51 11.44 -3.60
CA ILE A 525 -13.70 12.82 -3.13
C ILE A 525 -12.57 13.71 -3.64
N ARG A 526 -11.31 13.25 -3.52
CA ARG A 526 -10.13 13.96 -4.04
C ARG A 526 -10.17 14.12 -5.55
N SER A 527 -10.59 13.09 -6.28
CA SER A 527 -10.72 13.15 -7.75
C SER A 527 -11.83 14.12 -8.17
N MET A 528 -12.92 14.20 -7.41
CA MET A 528 -13.98 15.19 -7.65
C MET A 528 -13.45 16.61 -7.42
N GLU A 529 -12.69 16.82 -6.35
CA GLU A 529 -12.04 18.11 -6.08
C GLU A 529 -11.10 18.53 -7.22
N ARG A 530 -10.30 17.60 -7.75
CA ARG A 530 -9.47 17.82 -8.94
C ARG A 530 -10.30 18.19 -10.17
N LEU A 531 -11.41 17.48 -10.42
CA LEU A 531 -12.31 17.76 -11.54
C LEU A 531 -12.91 19.16 -11.45
N VAL A 532 -13.37 19.58 -10.26
CA VAL A 532 -13.89 20.94 -10.02
C VAL A 532 -12.84 21.99 -10.38
N ARG A 533 -11.59 21.83 -9.94
CA ARG A 533 -10.50 22.76 -10.28
C ARG A 533 -10.22 22.82 -11.78
N VAL A 534 -10.18 21.67 -12.45
CA VAL A 534 -9.95 21.61 -13.90
C VAL A 534 -11.08 22.29 -14.67
N MET A 535 -12.34 22.01 -14.32
CA MET A 535 -13.51 22.63 -14.94
C MET A 535 -13.53 24.14 -14.72
N ASN A 536 -13.16 24.60 -13.52
CA ASN A 536 -13.02 26.04 -13.24
C ASN A 536 -11.95 26.70 -14.12
N ALA A 537 -10.76 26.09 -14.23
CA ALA A 537 -9.69 26.59 -15.08
C ALA A 537 -10.06 26.61 -16.59
N GLN A 538 -10.93 25.70 -17.01
CA GLN A 538 -11.50 25.66 -18.37
C GLN A 538 -12.64 26.68 -18.57
N GLY A 539 -13.11 27.36 -17.52
CA GLY A 539 -14.19 28.34 -17.57
C GLY A 539 -15.61 27.78 -17.35
N GLU A 540 -15.74 26.50 -16.97
CA GLU A 540 -17.00 25.79 -16.84
C GLU A 540 -17.58 25.86 -15.41
N LYS A 541 -17.57 27.06 -14.84
CA LYS A 541 -17.87 27.31 -13.42
C LYS A 541 -19.17 26.66 -12.94
N LYS A 542 -20.28 26.92 -13.65
CA LYS A 542 -21.60 26.38 -13.28
C LYS A 542 -21.62 24.85 -13.26
N GLN A 543 -21.08 24.21 -14.30
CA GLN A 543 -21.04 22.76 -14.38
C GLN A 543 -20.17 22.14 -13.27
N ALA A 544 -19.09 22.83 -12.88
CA ALA A 544 -18.22 22.40 -11.79
C ALA A 544 -18.98 22.36 -10.45
N VAL A 545 -19.73 23.43 -10.14
CA VAL A 545 -20.56 23.53 -8.94
C VAL A 545 -21.66 22.46 -8.93
N ASP A 546 -22.42 22.34 -10.03
CA ASP A 546 -23.52 21.38 -10.14
C ASP A 546 -23.04 19.93 -9.93
N ARG A 547 -21.91 19.56 -10.55
CA ARG A 547 -21.29 18.23 -10.39
C ARG A 547 -20.85 17.95 -8.96
N ALA A 548 -20.23 18.93 -8.30
CA ALA A 548 -19.77 18.77 -6.93
C ALA A 548 -20.92 18.62 -5.94
N GLN A 549 -21.98 19.42 -6.10
CA GLN A 549 -23.17 19.35 -5.24
C GLN A 549 -23.91 18.01 -5.39
N ASP A 550 -24.07 17.51 -6.63
CA ASP A 550 -24.64 16.19 -6.88
C ASP A 550 -23.80 15.07 -6.23
N PHE A 551 -22.46 15.19 -6.30
CA PHE A 551 -21.56 14.25 -5.64
C PHE A 551 -21.70 14.29 -4.11
N LEU A 552 -21.71 15.48 -3.52
CA LEU A 552 -21.87 15.66 -2.07
C LEU A 552 -23.21 15.12 -1.57
N ALA A 553 -24.30 15.27 -2.33
CA ALA A 553 -25.61 14.77 -1.97
C ALA A 553 -25.69 13.22 -1.97
N LYS A 554 -24.90 12.55 -2.82
CA LYS A 554 -24.92 11.08 -2.98
C LYS A 554 -23.97 10.34 -2.03
N ASN A 555 -22.98 11.02 -1.48
CA ASN A 555 -21.94 10.40 -0.66
C ASN A 555 -22.18 10.69 0.82
N LYS A 556 -22.48 9.64 1.59
CA LYS A 556 -22.76 9.74 3.03
C LYS A 556 -21.51 10.23 3.77
N ARG A 557 -21.66 11.29 4.55
CA ARG A 557 -20.61 11.74 5.48
C ARG A 557 -20.45 10.74 6.61
N ALA A 558 -19.21 10.57 7.06
CA ALA A 558 -18.98 10.01 8.38
C ALA A 558 -19.50 10.98 9.44
N ASP A 559 -19.76 10.49 10.65
CA ASP A 559 -20.07 11.37 11.78
C ASP A 559 -18.91 12.38 11.94
N GLU A 560 -19.26 13.67 11.98
CA GLU A 560 -18.30 14.77 12.06
C GLU A 560 -17.47 14.72 13.35
N LYS A 561 -17.95 14.01 14.39
CA LYS A 561 -17.22 13.76 15.64
C LYS A 561 -16.08 12.75 15.47
N LEU A 562 -16.07 11.95 14.41
CA LEU A 562 -15.00 11.00 14.14
C LEU A 562 -13.77 11.73 13.60
N ALA A 563 -12.63 11.53 14.25
CA ALA A 563 -11.36 12.14 13.88
C ALA A 563 -10.68 11.40 12.70
N ILE A 564 -11.35 11.31 11.56
CA ILE A 564 -10.89 10.55 10.36
C ILE A 564 -10.58 11.46 9.16
N ARG A 565 -9.74 10.95 8.24
CA ARG A 565 -9.27 11.72 7.06
C ARG A 565 -10.39 12.08 6.08
N THR A 566 -11.40 11.23 5.95
CA THR A 566 -12.57 11.42 5.06
C THR A 566 -13.22 12.80 5.22
N ASN A 567 -13.42 13.26 6.46
CA ASN A 567 -14.02 14.57 6.73
C ASN A 567 -13.18 15.74 6.17
N ARG A 568 -11.84 15.62 6.20
CA ARG A 568 -10.94 16.64 5.62
C ARG A 568 -11.03 16.72 4.10
N TYR A 569 -11.26 15.59 3.41
CA TYR A 569 -11.39 15.60 1.96
C TYR A 569 -12.72 16.20 1.50
N PHE A 570 -13.81 15.99 2.26
CA PHE A 570 -15.07 16.69 2.03
C PHE A 570 -14.91 18.21 2.19
N GLN A 571 -14.26 18.67 3.26
CA GLN A 571 -13.96 20.09 3.46
C GLN A 571 -13.14 20.70 2.33
N ALA A 572 -12.15 19.96 1.80
CA ALA A 572 -11.35 20.41 0.67
C ALA A 572 -12.17 20.56 -0.62
N LEU A 573 -13.09 19.62 -0.88
CA LEU A 573 -14.01 19.70 -2.02
C LEU A 573 -14.96 20.89 -1.89
N GLU A 574 -15.55 21.10 -0.72
CA GLU A 574 -16.42 22.25 -0.45
C GLU A 574 -15.68 23.58 -0.67
N LYS A 575 -14.45 23.69 -0.14
CA LYS A 575 -13.61 24.87 -0.37
C LYS A 575 -13.35 25.11 -1.85
N ALA A 576 -13.09 24.06 -2.63
CA ALA A 576 -12.90 24.19 -4.07
C ALA A 576 -14.17 24.70 -4.77
N VAL A 577 -15.36 24.28 -4.33
CA VAL A 577 -16.65 24.79 -4.83
C VAL A 577 -16.83 26.28 -4.49
N ASP A 578 -16.53 26.67 -3.25
CA ASP A 578 -16.61 28.07 -2.82
C ASP A 578 -15.67 28.97 -3.62
N GLU A 579 -14.46 28.48 -3.95
CA GLU A 579 -13.49 29.19 -4.79
C GLU A 579 -14.00 29.43 -6.21
N VAL A 580 -14.85 28.55 -6.76
CA VAL A 580 -15.50 28.76 -8.07
C VAL A 580 -16.49 29.93 -8.02
N GLY A 581 -17.19 30.11 -6.90
CA GLY A 581 -18.23 31.13 -6.74
C GLY A 581 -17.74 32.54 -6.37
N LYS A 582 -16.45 32.69 -6.00
CA LYS A 582 -15.86 33.97 -5.54
C LYS A 582 -15.27 34.86 -6.65
N ILE A 583 -15.34 34.43 -7.92
CA ILE A 583 -14.79 35.13 -9.11
C ILE A 583 -15.88 35.22 -10.15
#